data_AF-A0A519RKB2-F1
#
_entry.id   AF-A0A519RKB2-F1
#
_cell.length_a   1.000
_cell.length_b   1.000
_cell.length_c   1.000
_cell.angle_alpha   90.00
_cell.angle_beta   90.00
_cell.angle_gamma   90.00
#
_symmetry.space_group_name_H-M   'P 1'
#
loop_
_entity.id
_entity.type
_entity.pdbx_description
1 polymer ?
#
loop_
_entity_poly.entity_id
_entity_poly.type
_entity_poly.pdbx_seq_one_letter_code
_entity_poly.pdbx_strand_id
1 'polypeptide(L)'
;MDLNQLPETFSIATTMSLKDIEWAIEEAIPENAVDFIKSKSLILKMRKVQKLNPDDIWYSLPTISNEFPLTNENENITEFDTYISDDDYRQAEFLNPSLIHLIDTELVGIKNIWQNFSKKGDDYTLFKNCHVRDKIGKPDLKISFIELINLLNVKSSEIGTVKINDKTLDNSFSFKTESTSFYGRKSDGKIIEFCISQSNENSNSDISAINLKFNLLFVDWCNMKVHNSR
;
A
#
# COMPACT_ATOMS: atom_id res chain seq x y z
N MET A 1 20.79 -40.23 24.64
CA MET A 1 19.72 -39.52 23.92
C MET A 1 18.68 -40.57 23.57
N ASP A 2 17.44 -40.43 24.03
CA ASP A 2 16.38 -41.42 23.78
C ASP A 2 15.88 -41.25 22.34
N LEU A 3 15.93 -42.33 21.56
CA LEU A 3 15.61 -42.33 20.12
C LEU A 3 14.13 -42.04 19.86
N ASN A 4 13.27 -42.27 20.85
CA ASN A 4 11.82 -42.04 20.77
C ASN A 4 11.43 -40.55 20.94
N GLN A 5 12.39 -39.66 21.18
CA GLN A 5 12.16 -38.21 21.33
C GLN A 5 12.56 -37.40 20.09
N LEU A 6 13.02 -38.05 19.02
CA LEU A 6 13.36 -37.35 17.78
C LEU A 6 12.08 -37.03 16.98
N PRO A 7 11.98 -35.82 16.40
CA PRO A 7 10.91 -35.51 15.47
C PRO A 7 11.02 -36.40 14.22
N GLU A 8 9.90 -36.73 13.57
CA GLU A 8 9.91 -37.57 12.36
C GLU A 8 10.75 -36.95 11.23
N THR A 9 10.71 -35.63 11.11
CA THR A 9 11.50 -34.83 10.16
C THR A 9 12.13 -33.63 10.85
N PHE A 10 13.30 -33.25 10.36
CA PHE A 10 14.04 -32.05 10.77
C PHE A 10 13.77 -30.85 9.84
N SER A 11 12.99 -31.03 8.76
CA SER A 11 12.64 -29.99 7.77
C SER A 11 11.40 -29.16 8.12
N ILE A 12 10.75 -29.42 9.26
CA ILE A 12 9.68 -28.53 9.74
C ILE A 12 10.32 -27.18 10.09
N ALA A 13 9.71 -26.07 9.65
CA ALA A 13 10.15 -24.71 9.97
C ALA A 13 10.24 -24.53 11.49
N THR A 14 11.45 -24.72 12.03
CA THR A 14 11.71 -24.80 13.46
C THR A 14 12.84 -23.85 13.77
N THR A 15 12.69 -23.08 14.85
CA THR A 15 13.76 -22.26 15.40
C THR A 15 14.51 -23.04 16.48
N MET A 16 15.83 -22.93 16.48
CA MET A 16 16.70 -23.53 17.48
C MET A 16 17.43 -22.40 18.22
N SER A 17 17.45 -22.48 19.55
CA SER A 17 18.27 -21.59 20.38
C SER A 17 19.63 -22.23 20.63
N LEU A 18 20.70 -21.56 20.22
CA LEU A 18 22.09 -21.95 20.45
C LEU A 18 22.85 -20.76 21.04
N LYS A 19 23.31 -20.87 22.29
CA LYS A 19 24.05 -19.82 23.01
C LYS A 19 23.32 -18.48 22.99
N ASP A 20 22.04 -18.50 23.34
CA ASP A 20 21.14 -17.32 23.40
C ASP A 20 20.90 -16.63 22.04
N ILE A 21 21.29 -17.26 20.94
CA ILE A 21 20.99 -16.80 19.59
C ILE A 21 19.94 -17.75 18.99
N GLU A 22 18.86 -17.19 18.48
CA GLU A 22 17.88 -17.95 17.70
C GLU A 22 18.35 -18.13 16.26
N TRP A 23 18.18 -19.34 15.77
CA TRP A 23 18.53 -19.75 14.41
C TRP A 23 17.33 -20.43 13.78
N ALA A 24 16.98 -20.04 12.55
CA ALA A 24 16.02 -20.77 11.74
C ALA A 24 16.74 -21.90 11.01
N ILE A 25 16.21 -23.11 11.07
CA ILE A 25 16.72 -24.24 10.29
C ILE A 25 16.21 -24.07 8.86
N GLU A 26 17.12 -23.96 7.89
CA GLU A 26 16.81 -23.86 6.46
C GLU A 26 16.89 -25.22 5.77
N GLU A 27 17.76 -26.09 6.25
CA GLU A 27 17.98 -27.41 5.68
C GLU A 27 18.53 -28.38 6.74
N ALA A 28 18.15 -29.65 6.65
CA ALA A 28 18.67 -30.71 7.49
C ALA A 28 19.11 -31.90 6.64
N ILE A 29 20.35 -32.35 6.82
CA ILE A 29 20.91 -33.51 6.12
C ILE A 29 21.44 -34.52 7.15
N PRO A 30 20.83 -35.70 7.27
CA PRO A 30 19.63 -36.15 6.56
C PRO A 30 18.35 -35.47 7.08
N GLU A 31 17.33 -35.39 6.22
CA GLU A 31 16.06 -34.71 6.48
C GLU A 31 15.18 -35.42 7.51
N ASN A 32 15.31 -36.75 7.64
CA ASN A 32 14.44 -37.58 8.46
C ASN A 32 15.21 -38.33 9.56
N ALA A 33 14.54 -38.57 10.69
CA ALA A 33 15.15 -39.27 11.83
C ALA A 33 15.65 -40.68 11.49
N VAL A 34 14.97 -41.39 10.58
CA VAL A 34 15.34 -42.77 10.16
C VAL A 34 16.75 -42.81 9.57
N ASP A 35 17.12 -41.82 8.76
CA ASP A 35 18.43 -41.78 8.12
C ASP A 35 19.49 -41.21 9.04
N PHE A 36 19.12 -40.30 9.95
CA PHE A 36 19.98 -39.87 11.05
C PHE A 36 20.38 -41.04 11.95
N ILE A 37 19.45 -41.94 12.29
CA ILE A 37 19.73 -43.10 13.15
C ILE A 37 20.79 -44.00 12.50
N LYS A 38 20.77 -44.12 11.16
CA LYS A 38 21.77 -44.89 10.39
C LYS A 38 23.11 -44.16 10.29
N SER A 39 23.11 -42.87 9.95
CA SER A 39 24.33 -42.08 9.71
C SER A 39 25.03 -41.64 11.00
N LYS A 40 24.28 -41.52 12.09
CA LYS A 40 24.66 -40.88 13.37
C LYS A 40 25.23 -39.47 13.21
N SER A 41 24.93 -38.80 12.10
CA SER A 41 25.40 -37.47 11.78
C SER A 41 24.25 -36.65 11.20
N LEU A 42 24.08 -35.43 11.73
CA LEU A 42 23.09 -34.46 11.28
C LEU A 42 23.81 -33.13 11.02
N ILE A 43 23.67 -32.64 9.80
CA ILE A 43 24.16 -31.33 9.38
C ILE A 43 22.94 -30.44 9.22
N LEU A 44 22.93 -29.30 9.93
CA LEU A 44 21.89 -28.29 9.81
C LEU A 44 22.45 -27.06 9.13
N LYS A 45 21.79 -26.61 8.05
CA LYS A 45 22.01 -25.28 7.49
C LYS A 45 21.07 -24.33 8.21
N MET A 46 21.62 -23.28 8.79
CA MET A 46 20.89 -22.41 9.70
C MET A 46 21.13 -20.95 9.35
N ARG A 47 20.07 -20.14 9.47
CA ARG A 47 20.15 -18.68 9.34
C ARG A 47 19.87 -18.03 10.69
N LYS A 48 20.73 -17.10 11.09
CA LYS A 48 20.55 -16.33 12.33
C LYS A 48 19.25 -15.55 12.25
N VAL A 49 18.37 -15.72 13.22
CA VAL A 49 17.17 -14.89 13.38
C VAL A 49 17.62 -13.56 13.97
N GLN A 50 17.51 -12.49 13.20
CA GLN A 50 17.66 -11.14 13.73
C GLN A 50 16.28 -10.66 14.16
N LYS A 51 16.10 -10.47 15.46
CA LYS A 51 14.93 -9.78 16.00
C LYS A 51 15.23 -8.28 15.94
N LEU A 52 14.53 -7.56 15.09
CA LEU A 52 14.53 -6.09 15.13
C LEU A 52 13.62 -5.66 16.28
N ASN A 53 14.06 -4.69 17.06
CA ASN A 53 13.13 -4.00 17.96
C ASN A 53 12.11 -3.26 17.07
N PRO A 54 10.79 -3.45 17.23
CA PRO A 54 9.80 -2.67 16.50
C PRO A 54 10.03 -1.15 16.63
N ASP A 55 10.57 -0.69 17.76
CA ASP A 55 10.92 0.72 17.98
C ASP A 55 12.02 1.21 17.06
N ASP A 56 12.81 0.33 16.44
CA ASP A 56 13.88 0.68 15.48
C ASP A 56 13.37 0.77 14.04
N ILE A 57 12.14 0.32 13.77
CA ILE A 57 11.52 0.41 12.45
C ILE A 57 11.02 1.84 12.24
N TRP A 58 11.30 2.38 11.06
CA TRP A 58 10.78 3.68 10.63
C TRP A 58 9.86 3.48 9.43
N TYR A 59 8.77 4.24 9.41
CA TYR A 59 7.86 4.34 8.28
C TYR A 59 8.41 5.31 7.24
N SER A 60 8.14 5.02 5.97
CA SER A 60 8.41 5.90 4.82
C SER A 60 7.34 6.97 4.64
N LEU A 61 6.12 6.73 5.13
CA LEU A 61 4.98 7.63 5.00
C LEU A 61 4.54 8.16 6.38
N PRO A 62 4.03 9.41 6.43
CA PRO A 62 3.49 9.97 7.67
C PRO A 62 2.09 9.45 7.99
N THR A 63 1.43 8.79 7.03
CA THR A 63 0.04 8.36 7.16
C THR A 63 -0.31 7.24 6.20
N ILE A 64 -1.32 6.43 6.54
CA ILE A 64 -1.92 5.39 5.70
C ILE A 64 -3.45 5.42 5.81
N SER A 65 -4.14 4.96 4.77
CA SER A 65 -5.60 4.77 4.80
C SER A 65 -5.93 3.51 5.61
N ASN A 66 -6.92 3.58 6.49
CA ASN A 66 -7.44 2.40 7.19
C ASN A 66 -8.35 1.57 6.29
N GLU A 67 -8.86 2.17 5.22
CA GLU A 67 -9.72 1.50 4.26
C GLU A 67 -8.87 0.70 3.27
N PHE A 68 -9.11 -0.60 3.21
CA PHE A 68 -8.57 -1.44 2.15
C PHE A 68 -9.70 -2.12 1.38
N PRO A 69 -9.82 -1.87 0.07
CA PRO A 69 -10.86 -2.46 -0.77
C PRO A 69 -10.59 -3.93 -1.06
N LEU A 70 -11.63 -4.63 -1.51
CA LEU A 70 -11.50 -6.03 -1.94
C LEU A 70 -10.60 -6.13 -3.17
N THR A 71 -9.71 -7.11 -3.16
CA THR A 71 -8.87 -7.50 -4.29
C THR A 71 -9.18 -8.93 -4.71
N ASN A 72 -9.00 -9.21 -6.00
CA ASN A 72 -9.25 -10.52 -6.61
C ASN A 72 -7.98 -11.01 -7.31
N GLU A 73 -7.79 -12.33 -7.34
CA GLU A 73 -6.79 -12.98 -8.20
C GLU A 73 -7.19 -12.73 -9.66
N ASN A 74 -6.34 -12.04 -10.42
CA ASN A 74 -6.57 -11.81 -11.85
C ASN A 74 -5.22 -11.60 -12.56
N GLU A 75 -4.93 -12.53 -13.46
CA GLU A 75 -3.65 -12.71 -14.14
C GLU A 75 -3.52 -11.88 -15.43
N ASN A 76 -4.61 -11.31 -15.93
CA ASN A 76 -4.54 -10.47 -17.13
C ASN A 76 -3.93 -9.11 -16.77
N ILE A 77 -2.69 -8.92 -17.21
CA ILE A 77 -1.93 -7.69 -17.09
C ILE A 77 -1.96 -6.98 -18.43
N THR A 78 -2.25 -5.69 -18.41
CA THR A 78 -2.15 -4.80 -19.57
C THR A 78 -1.12 -3.70 -19.32
N GLU A 79 -0.61 -3.07 -20.39
CA GLU A 79 0.32 -1.94 -20.27
C GLU A 79 -0.32 -0.68 -19.64
N PHE A 80 -1.65 -0.62 -19.58
CA PHE A 80 -2.42 0.49 -19.01
C PHE A 80 -2.76 0.27 -17.53
N ASP A 81 -2.43 -0.90 -16.97
CA ASP A 81 -2.62 -1.17 -15.56
C ASP A 81 -1.70 -0.28 -14.71
N THR A 82 -2.20 0.12 -13.54
CA THR A 82 -1.44 0.89 -12.55
C THR A 82 -1.13 0.02 -11.34
N TYR A 83 0.14 -0.03 -10.97
CA TYR A 83 0.62 -0.74 -9.80
C TYR A 83 0.78 0.24 -8.65
N ILE A 84 0.20 -0.09 -7.51
CA ILE A 84 0.23 0.73 -6.30
C ILE A 84 0.59 -0.20 -5.15
N SER A 85 1.46 0.26 -4.24
CA SER A 85 1.66 -0.45 -2.98
C SER A 85 0.41 -0.34 -2.11
N ASP A 86 0.26 -1.21 -1.14
CA ASP A 86 -0.80 -1.10 -0.12
C ASP A 86 -0.70 0.23 0.66
N ASP A 87 0.52 0.62 1.04
CA ASP A 87 0.79 1.86 1.77
C ASP A 87 0.50 3.13 0.95
N ASP A 88 0.61 3.08 -0.38
CA ASP A 88 0.32 4.22 -1.27
C ASP A 88 -1.18 4.39 -1.59
N TYR A 89 -2.01 3.46 -1.14
CA TYR A 89 -3.44 3.49 -1.41
C TYR A 89 -4.12 4.71 -0.76
N ARG A 90 -4.88 5.46 -1.59
CA ARG A 90 -5.60 6.69 -1.23
C ARG A 90 -4.73 7.74 -0.52
N GLN A 91 -3.44 7.85 -0.86
CA GLN A 91 -2.57 8.93 -0.35
C GLN A 91 -2.79 10.27 -1.03
N ALA A 92 -3.31 10.26 -2.26
CA ALA A 92 -3.72 11.43 -3.01
C ALA A 92 -5.10 11.18 -3.62
N GLU A 93 -6.14 11.83 -3.12
CA GLU A 93 -7.53 11.50 -3.47
C GLU A 93 -8.42 12.73 -3.67
N PHE A 94 -9.48 12.54 -4.44
CA PHE A 94 -10.56 13.50 -4.61
C PHE A 94 -11.69 13.19 -3.63
N LEU A 95 -12.21 14.23 -2.98
CA LEU A 95 -13.23 14.14 -1.94
C LEU A 95 -14.33 15.18 -2.13
N ASN A 96 -15.52 14.87 -1.59
CA ASN A 96 -16.63 15.80 -1.53
C ASN A 96 -16.30 16.97 -0.57
N PRO A 97 -16.59 18.24 -0.92
CA PRO A 97 -16.35 19.38 -0.03
C PRO A 97 -17.07 19.31 1.32
N SER A 98 -18.15 18.54 1.42
CA SER A 98 -18.85 18.28 2.68
C SER A 98 -17.98 17.57 3.73
N LEU A 99 -16.91 16.89 3.31
CA LEU A 99 -16.00 16.16 4.18
C LEU A 99 -14.87 17.04 4.76
N ILE A 100 -14.84 18.34 4.49
CA ILE A 100 -13.74 19.23 4.91
C ILE A 100 -13.41 19.15 6.40
N HIS A 101 -14.42 19.06 7.27
CA HIS A 101 -14.22 18.93 8.72
C HIS A 101 -13.53 17.61 9.12
N LEU A 102 -13.76 16.53 8.37
CA LEU A 102 -13.08 15.25 8.58
C LEU A 102 -11.67 15.30 8.01
N ILE A 103 -11.48 15.94 6.85
CA ILE A 103 -10.16 16.20 6.27
C ILE A 103 -9.28 16.96 7.26
N ASP A 104 -9.78 18.05 7.82
CA ASP A 104 -9.06 18.85 8.82
C ASP A 104 -8.69 18.01 10.05
N THR A 105 -9.59 17.13 10.50
CA THR A 105 -9.34 16.23 11.64
C THR A 105 -8.17 15.28 11.35
N GLU A 106 -8.15 14.66 10.17
CA GLU A 106 -7.06 13.79 9.74
C GLU A 106 -5.75 14.55 9.59
N LEU A 107 -5.79 15.75 8.99
CA LEU A 107 -4.61 16.59 8.80
C LEU A 107 -3.97 17.02 10.13
N VAL A 108 -4.75 17.21 11.21
CA VAL A 108 -4.20 17.45 12.55
C VAL A 108 -3.35 16.27 13.03
N GLY A 109 -3.82 15.04 12.82
CA GLY A 109 -3.08 13.82 13.16
C GLY A 109 -1.79 13.69 12.36
N ILE A 110 -1.88 13.90 11.04
CA ILE A 110 -0.73 13.85 10.12
C ILE A 110 0.30 14.93 10.47
N LYS A 111 -0.16 16.14 10.81
CA LYS A 111 0.71 17.23 11.24
C LYS A 111 1.49 16.88 12.50
N ASN A 112 0.87 16.18 13.45
CA ASN A 112 1.55 15.70 14.64
C ASN A 112 2.67 14.70 14.30
N ILE A 113 2.47 13.81 13.31
CA ILE A 113 3.51 12.90 12.80
C ILE A 113 4.70 13.68 12.24
N TRP A 114 4.44 14.66 11.38
CA TRP A 114 5.48 15.52 10.82
C TRP A 114 6.26 16.28 11.89
N GLN A 115 5.59 16.82 12.90
CA GLN A 115 6.22 17.68 13.90
C GLN A 115 7.01 16.91 14.96
N ASN A 116 6.48 15.75 15.40
CA ASN A 116 6.98 15.09 16.61
C ASN A 116 7.62 13.72 16.34
N PHE A 117 7.37 13.12 15.16
CA PHE A 117 7.82 11.76 14.87
C PHE A 117 8.63 11.66 13.58
N SER A 118 8.93 12.78 12.91
CA SER A 118 9.74 12.78 11.69
C SER A 118 11.24 12.95 11.96
N LYS A 119 12.05 12.35 11.10
CA LYS A 119 13.49 12.60 10.99
C LYS A 119 13.81 12.84 9.53
N LYS A 120 14.36 14.02 9.26
CA LYS A 120 14.80 14.41 7.92
C LYS A 120 16.24 13.96 7.70
N GLY A 121 16.49 13.29 6.59
CA GLY A 121 17.80 13.16 5.96
C GLY A 121 17.95 14.20 4.85
N ASP A 122 18.98 14.06 4.03
CA ASP A 122 19.26 14.98 2.93
C ASP A 122 18.18 14.90 1.83
N ASP A 123 17.80 13.68 1.43
CA ASP A 123 16.84 13.43 0.33
C ASP A 123 15.62 12.60 0.76
N TYR A 124 15.45 12.35 2.06
CA TYR A 124 14.37 11.51 2.57
C TYR A 124 13.84 11.99 3.91
N THR A 125 12.59 11.63 4.21
CA THR A 125 12.04 11.76 5.57
C THR A 125 11.56 10.39 6.02
N LEU A 126 11.91 10.03 7.25
CA LEU A 126 11.44 8.82 7.92
C LEU A 126 10.58 9.21 9.11
N PHE A 127 9.64 8.34 9.48
CA PHE A 127 8.76 8.58 10.61
C PHE A 127 8.83 7.44 11.63
N LYS A 128 8.88 7.77 12.92
CA LYS A 128 8.77 6.79 14.02
C LYS A 128 7.35 6.32 14.26
N ASN A 129 6.37 7.03 13.72
CA ASN A 129 4.96 6.71 13.85
C ASN A 129 4.24 7.08 12.56
N CYS A 130 3.06 6.50 12.33
CA CYS A 130 2.25 6.68 11.15
C CYS A 130 0.81 6.95 11.57
N HIS A 131 0.20 8.00 11.03
CA HIS A 131 -1.19 8.33 11.32
C HIS A 131 -2.13 7.48 10.44
N VAL A 132 -2.97 6.65 11.07
CA VAL A 132 -3.96 5.84 10.36
C VAL A 132 -5.24 6.65 10.15
N ARG A 133 -5.60 6.93 8.91
CA ARG A 133 -6.82 7.68 8.54
C ARG A 133 -8.04 6.77 8.57
N ASP A 134 -9.02 7.08 9.41
CA ASP A 134 -10.21 6.27 9.63
C ASP A 134 -11.52 7.10 9.70
N LYS A 135 -11.43 8.42 9.55
CA LYS A 135 -12.56 9.36 9.65
C LYS A 135 -13.22 9.64 8.32
N ILE A 136 -12.48 9.56 7.20
CA ILE A 136 -13.02 9.86 5.87
C ILE A 136 -14.02 8.78 5.44
N GLY A 137 -13.71 7.51 5.69
CA GLY A 137 -14.54 6.40 5.25
C GLY A 137 -14.59 6.30 3.73
N LYS A 138 -15.79 6.05 3.19
CA LYS A 138 -16.02 5.90 1.74
C LYS A 138 -16.29 7.27 1.09
N PRO A 139 -15.51 7.69 0.08
CA PRO A 139 -15.69 8.99 -0.59
C PRO A 139 -17.07 9.22 -1.24
N ASP A 140 -17.65 8.19 -1.86
CA ASP A 140 -18.98 8.19 -2.51
C ASP A 140 -19.19 9.36 -3.50
N LEU A 141 -18.24 9.58 -4.41
CA LEU A 141 -18.18 10.75 -5.29
C LEU A 141 -19.36 10.86 -6.30
N LYS A 142 -19.97 9.74 -6.71
CA LYS A 142 -21.10 9.68 -7.66
C LYS A 142 -20.87 10.39 -9.00
N ILE A 143 -19.63 10.48 -9.46
CA ILE A 143 -19.26 11.15 -10.71
C ILE A 143 -19.49 10.23 -11.90
N SER A 144 -19.96 10.75 -13.04
CA SER A 144 -20.05 9.96 -14.27
C SER A 144 -18.66 9.60 -14.80
N PHE A 145 -18.38 8.29 -14.95
CA PHE A 145 -17.09 7.84 -15.49
C PHE A 145 -16.85 8.37 -16.91
N ILE A 146 -17.88 8.37 -17.75
CA ILE A 146 -17.78 8.85 -19.14
C ILE A 146 -17.47 10.35 -19.19
N GLU A 147 -18.08 11.15 -18.30
CA GLU A 147 -17.80 12.59 -18.26
C GLU A 147 -16.37 12.89 -17.84
N LEU A 148 -15.80 12.13 -16.89
CA LEU A 148 -14.41 12.28 -16.48
C LEU A 148 -13.45 11.95 -17.63
N ILE A 149 -13.66 10.81 -18.29
CA ILE A 149 -12.82 10.37 -19.41
C ILE A 149 -12.86 11.38 -20.56
N ASN A 150 -14.03 11.94 -20.87
CA ASN A 150 -14.18 12.99 -21.87
C ASN A 150 -13.52 14.31 -21.45
N LEU A 151 -13.63 14.71 -20.17
CA LEU A 151 -12.98 15.92 -19.66
C LEU A 151 -11.46 15.88 -19.86
N LEU A 152 -10.86 14.70 -19.66
CA LEU A 152 -9.42 14.48 -19.71
C LEU A 152 -8.94 13.97 -21.09
N ASN A 153 -9.83 13.87 -22.07
CA ASN A 153 -9.54 13.37 -23.43
C ASN A 153 -8.86 11.99 -23.46
N VAL A 154 -9.23 11.11 -22.53
CA VAL A 154 -8.66 9.75 -22.42
C VAL A 154 -9.39 8.81 -23.38
N LYS A 155 -8.64 7.99 -24.12
CA LYS A 155 -9.25 6.99 -25.01
C LYS A 155 -9.67 5.77 -24.22
N SER A 156 -10.81 5.16 -24.57
CA SER A 156 -11.28 3.94 -23.91
C SER A 156 -10.30 2.75 -24.00
N SER A 157 -9.43 2.73 -25.02
CA SER A 157 -8.38 1.72 -25.19
C SER A 157 -7.19 1.89 -24.24
N GLU A 158 -7.08 3.03 -23.57
CA GLU A 158 -5.96 3.39 -22.68
C GLU A 158 -6.38 3.28 -21.20
N ILE A 159 -7.50 2.60 -20.93
CA ILE A 159 -8.04 2.38 -19.59
C ILE A 159 -7.63 0.99 -19.12
N GLY A 160 -6.86 0.94 -18.04
CA GLY A 160 -6.47 -0.29 -17.36
C GLY A 160 -7.19 -0.50 -16.03
N THR A 161 -6.60 -1.39 -15.23
CA THR A 161 -7.04 -1.73 -13.88
C THR A 161 -5.95 -1.41 -12.85
N VAL A 162 -6.31 -1.42 -11.57
CA VAL A 162 -5.36 -1.20 -10.49
C VAL A 162 -4.90 -2.53 -9.92
N LYS A 163 -3.58 -2.70 -9.78
CA LYS A 163 -2.93 -3.84 -9.14
C LYS A 163 -2.34 -3.39 -7.80
N ILE A 164 -2.71 -4.08 -6.72
CA ILE A 164 -2.16 -3.88 -5.38
C ILE A 164 -1.57 -5.21 -4.92
N ASN A 165 -0.26 -5.25 -4.70
CA ASN A 165 0.49 -6.47 -4.36
C ASN A 165 0.14 -7.64 -5.30
N ASP A 166 0.20 -7.40 -6.61
CA ASP A 166 -0.13 -8.32 -7.72
C ASP A 166 -1.59 -8.79 -7.79
N LYS A 167 -2.48 -8.31 -6.92
CA LYS A 167 -3.91 -8.58 -6.98
C LYS A 167 -4.66 -7.44 -7.63
N THR A 168 -5.72 -7.75 -8.37
CA THR A 168 -6.53 -6.72 -9.02
C THR A 168 -7.52 -6.14 -8.04
N LEU A 169 -7.52 -4.81 -7.91
CA LEU A 169 -8.52 -4.07 -7.16
C LEU A 169 -9.90 -4.22 -7.81
N ASP A 170 -10.88 -4.64 -7.01
CA ASP A 170 -12.23 -4.89 -7.50
C ASP A 170 -12.89 -3.61 -8.04
N ASN A 171 -13.57 -3.75 -9.18
CA ASN A 171 -14.25 -2.67 -9.89
C ASN A 171 -13.38 -1.42 -10.16
N SER A 172 -12.06 -1.64 -10.31
CA SER A 172 -11.11 -0.56 -10.51
C SER A 172 -11.11 0.00 -11.94
N PHE A 173 -10.43 1.13 -12.08
CA PHE A 173 -9.94 1.66 -13.34
C PHE A 173 -8.62 2.40 -13.09
N SER A 174 -7.81 2.49 -14.13
CA SER A 174 -6.67 3.39 -14.20
C SER A 174 -6.53 3.99 -15.59
N PHE A 175 -5.96 5.18 -15.67
CA PHE A 175 -5.58 5.80 -16.93
C PHE A 175 -4.53 6.88 -16.67
N LYS A 176 -3.89 7.37 -17.72
CA LYS A 176 -2.86 8.40 -17.62
C LYS A 176 -3.16 9.55 -18.58
N THR A 177 -2.90 10.76 -18.14
CA THR A 177 -2.72 11.93 -19.01
C THR A 177 -1.21 12.15 -19.22
N GLU A 178 -0.82 13.21 -19.94
CA GLU A 178 0.59 13.60 -20.05
C GLU A 178 1.22 13.98 -18.70
N SER A 179 0.40 14.42 -17.74
CA SER A 179 0.87 14.95 -16.46
C SER A 179 0.61 14.03 -15.27
N THR A 180 -0.43 13.20 -15.34
CA THR A 180 -1.00 12.59 -14.14
C THR A 180 -1.44 11.14 -14.40
N SER A 181 -1.09 10.24 -13.49
CA SER A 181 -1.64 8.89 -13.46
C SER A 181 -2.78 8.83 -12.45
N PHE A 182 -3.97 8.49 -12.94
CA PHE A 182 -5.18 8.42 -12.17
C PHE A 182 -5.61 6.98 -11.95
N TYR A 183 -6.28 6.76 -10.82
CA TYR A 183 -6.90 5.48 -10.53
C TYR A 183 -8.15 5.66 -9.67
N GLY A 184 -8.95 4.61 -9.56
CA GLY A 184 -10.10 4.64 -8.67
C GLY A 184 -10.97 3.42 -8.82
N ARG A 185 -12.18 3.52 -8.26
CA ARG A 185 -13.21 2.49 -8.32
C ARG A 185 -14.50 3.07 -8.86
N LYS A 186 -15.25 2.24 -9.57
CA LYS A 186 -16.56 2.59 -10.11
C LYS A 186 -17.62 1.55 -9.79
N SER A 187 -18.88 1.96 -9.76
CA SER A 187 -20.04 1.09 -9.60
C SER A 187 -21.18 1.68 -10.43
N ASP A 188 -21.84 0.86 -11.24
CA ASP A 188 -22.94 1.28 -12.13
C ASP A 188 -22.60 2.50 -13.01
N GLY A 189 -21.38 2.51 -13.56
CA GLY A 189 -20.87 3.61 -14.40
C GLY A 189 -20.52 4.90 -13.65
N LYS A 190 -20.64 4.91 -12.33
CA LYS A 190 -20.29 6.04 -11.47
C LYS A 190 -19.02 5.78 -10.70
N ILE A 191 -18.15 6.78 -10.63
CA ILE A 191 -16.94 6.76 -9.82
C ILE A 191 -17.35 6.94 -8.36
N ILE A 192 -16.90 6.01 -7.52
CA ILE A 192 -17.13 6.02 -6.08
C ILE A 192 -15.88 6.41 -5.30
N GLU A 193 -14.71 6.30 -5.93
CA GLU A 193 -13.41 6.65 -5.39
C GLU A 193 -12.50 7.07 -6.55
N PHE A 194 -11.71 8.12 -6.35
CA PHE A 194 -10.85 8.66 -7.39
C PHE A 194 -9.58 9.26 -6.79
N CYS A 195 -8.44 8.85 -7.32
CA CYS A 195 -7.12 9.08 -6.73
C CYS A 195 -6.07 9.34 -7.81
N ILE A 196 -4.93 9.88 -7.38
CA ILE A 196 -3.72 10.06 -8.17
C ILE A 196 -2.64 9.13 -7.62
N SER A 197 -2.00 8.36 -8.49
CA SER A 197 -0.83 7.54 -8.10
C SER A 197 0.48 8.22 -8.42
N GLN A 198 0.51 9.04 -9.47
CA GLN A 198 1.69 9.79 -9.89
C GLN A 198 1.27 11.15 -10.46
N SER A 199 2.03 12.18 -10.11
CA SER A 199 1.83 13.55 -10.60
C SER A 199 3.17 14.18 -10.97
N ASN A 200 3.15 15.09 -11.93
CA ASN A 200 4.27 15.98 -12.21
C ASN A 200 3.86 17.45 -12.05
N GLU A 201 4.75 18.37 -12.42
CA GLU A 201 4.53 19.83 -12.26
C GLU A 201 3.26 20.34 -12.95
N ASN A 202 2.81 19.65 -14.01
CA ASN A 202 1.64 20.02 -14.79
C ASN A 202 0.32 19.42 -14.26
N SER A 203 0.35 18.53 -13.25
CA SER A 203 -0.86 17.87 -12.72
C SER A 203 -1.87 18.84 -12.12
N ASN A 204 -1.44 20.04 -11.73
CA ASN A 204 -2.32 21.08 -11.19
C ASN A 204 -3.43 21.50 -12.17
N SER A 205 -3.19 21.46 -13.49
CA SER A 205 -4.23 21.79 -14.48
C SER A 205 -5.35 20.75 -14.47
N ASP A 206 -4.98 19.47 -14.45
CA ASP A 206 -5.95 18.36 -14.45
C ASP A 206 -6.76 18.38 -13.15
N ILE A 207 -6.07 18.51 -12.01
CA ILE A 207 -6.70 18.62 -10.68
C ILE A 207 -7.69 19.78 -10.65
N SER A 208 -7.30 20.95 -11.15
CA SER A 208 -8.16 22.14 -11.16
C SER A 208 -9.38 21.94 -12.05
N ALA A 209 -9.22 21.36 -13.24
CA ALA A 209 -10.31 21.07 -14.15
C ALA A 209 -11.33 20.09 -13.54
N ILE A 210 -10.84 19.03 -12.88
CA ILE A 210 -11.67 18.04 -12.18
C ILE A 210 -12.41 18.68 -11.00
N ASN A 211 -11.69 19.40 -10.14
CA ASN A 211 -12.27 20.08 -8.98
C ASN A 211 -13.37 21.08 -9.38
N LEU A 212 -13.16 21.82 -10.47
CA LEU A 212 -14.14 22.76 -10.99
C LEU A 212 -15.36 22.05 -11.60
N LYS A 213 -15.13 21.05 -12.46
CA LYS A 213 -16.20 20.35 -13.19
C LYS A 213 -17.12 19.57 -12.26
N PHE A 214 -16.55 18.91 -11.25
CA PHE A 214 -17.28 17.98 -10.38
C PHE A 214 -17.49 18.49 -8.96
N ASN A 215 -17.07 19.74 -8.66
CA ASN A 215 -17.15 20.33 -7.32
C ASN A 215 -16.50 19.45 -6.25
N LEU A 216 -15.22 19.14 -6.46
CA LEU A 216 -14.42 18.29 -5.56
C LEU A 216 -13.31 19.09 -4.89
N LEU A 217 -12.76 18.49 -3.84
CA LEU A 217 -11.46 18.84 -3.28
C LEU A 217 -10.47 17.76 -3.65
N PHE A 218 -9.22 18.13 -3.89
CA PHE A 218 -8.13 17.18 -3.98
C PHE A 218 -7.25 17.30 -2.73
N VAL A 219 -6.90 16.16 -2.13
CA VAL A 219 -6.08 16.10 -0.92
C VAL A 219 -4.88 15.19 -1.19
N ASP A 220 -3.68 15.73 -0.98
CA ASP A 220 -2.44 14.98 -0.86
C ASP A 220 -2.11 14.87 0.63
N TRP A 221 -2.41 13.70 1.19
CA TRP A 221 -2.32 13.43 2.61
C TRP A 221 -0.89 13.44 3.11
N CYS A 222 0.02 12.82 2.37
CA CYS A 222 1.43 12.73 2.73
C CYS A 222 2.07 14.12 2.86
N ASN A 223 1.72 15.05 1.96
CA ASN A 223 2.25 16.41 1.96
C ASN A 223 1.35 17.45 2.64
N MET A 224 0.22 17.03 3.21
CA MET A 224 -0.78 17.90 3.84
C MET A 224 -1.26 19.04 2.92
N LYS A 225 -1.43 18.78 1.62
CA LYS A 225 -1.91 19.78 0.66
C LYS A 225 -3.39 19.55 0.36
N VAL A 226 -4.15 20.62 0.34
CA VAL A 226 -5.57 20.62 -0.06
C VAL A 226 -5.73 21.62 -1.20
N HIS A 227 -6.21 21.13 -2.34
CA HIS A 227 -6.52 21.95 -3.51
C HIS A 227 -8.04 22.01 -3.67
N ASN A 228 -8.57 23.23 -3.72
CA ASN A 228 -9.99 23.53 -3.87
C ASN A 228 -10.25 24.24 -5.21
N SER A 229 -11.52 24.32 -5.60
CA SER A 229 -11.94 24.94 -6.88
C SER A 229 -12.03 26.47 -6.84
N ARG A 230 -11.52 27.14 -5.79
CA ARG A 230 -11.70 28.59 -5.56
C ARG A 230 -10.39 29.35 -5.46
#